data_AF-A0A7G8HBG6-F1
#
_entry.id   AF-A0A7G8HBG6-F1
#
_cell.length_a   1.000
_cell.length_b   1.000
_cell.length_c   1.000
_cell.angle_alpha   90.00
_cell.angle_beta   90.00
_cell.angle_gamma   90.00
#
_symmetry.space_group_name_H-M   'P 1'
#
loop_
_entity.id
_entity.type
_entity.pdbx_description
1 polymer ?
#
loop_
_entity_poly.entity_id
_entity_poly.type
_entity_poly.pdbx_seq_one_letter_code
_entity_poly.pdbx_strand_id
1 'polypeptide(L)'
;MSYSVEQQSNGDTFAPMGDTPSGYVIFTPEGRLSFMLSAEGRRPGESAEERSALLSSMIAYTGTYRLEGDRWITQVDVAWNPEWVGTEQTRFFTIDGDVLTVHTPWRVMPNWPEKGLTRSIVRFQRCR
;
A
#
# COMPACT_ATOMS: atom_id res chain seq x y z
N MET A 1 -2.66 -12.47 -1.80
CA MET A 1 -2.45 -11.28 -0.93
C MET A 1 -3.82 -10.78 -0.53
N SER A 2 -3.96 -10.21 0.67
CA SER A 2 -5.19 -9.53 1.10
C SER A 2 -4.89 -8.10 1.49
N TYR A 3 -5.86 -7.21 1.29
CA TYR A 3 -5.77 -5.82 1.72
C TYR A 3 -7.09 -5.37 2.35
N SER A 4 -7.04 -4.97 3.61
CA SER A 4 -8.15 -4.34 4.32
C SER A 4 -7.71 -3.03 4.95
N VAL A 5 -8.67 -2.17 5.26
CA VAL A 5 -8.45 -0.90 5.94
C VAL A 5 -9.34 -0.83 7.16
N GLU A 6 -8.77 -0.44 8.29
CA GLU A 6 -9.43 -0.21 9.56
C GLU A 6 -9.64 1.30 9.76
N GLN A 7 -10.84 1.72 10.14
CA GLN A 7 -11.16 3.11 10.48
C GLN A 7 -10.94 3.36 11.98
N GLN A 8 -10.19 4.41 12.34
CA GLN A 8 -9.85 4.67 13.73
C GLN A 8 -11.07 5.08 14.58
N SER A 9 -12.06 5.73 13.96
CA SER A 9 -13.22 6.31 14.64
C SER A 9 -14.16 5.27 15.23
N ASN A 10 -14.31 4.12 14.59
CA ASN A 10 -15.32 3.12 14.94
C ASN A 10 -14.80 1.66 14.89
N GLY A 11 -13.58 1.43 14.39
CA GLY A 11 -13.01 0.09 14.23
C GLY A 11 -13.57 -0.70 13.04
N ASP A 12 -14.43 -0.09 12.21
CA ASP A 12 -14.97 -0.75 11.03
C ASP A 12 -13.85 -1.05 10.03
N THR A 13 -13.94 -2.22 9.40
CA THR A 13 -13.03 -2.62 8.33
C THR A 13 -13.73 -2.67 6.98
N PHE A 14 -12.99 -2.35 5.92
CA PHE A 14 -13.47 -2.45 4.54
C PHE A 14 -12.34 -2.88 3.60
N ALA A 15 -12.72 -3.39 2.42
CA ALA A 15 -11.79 -3.81 1.37
C ALA A 15 -11.69 -2.70 0.30
N PRO A 16 -10.72 -1.77 0.39
CA PRO A 16 -10.65 -0.61 -0.51
C PRO A 16 -10.32 -0.97 -1.97
N MET A 17 -9.86 -2.19 -2.21
CA MET A 17 -9.33 -2.66 -3.49
C MET A 17 -10.01 -3.95 -3.97
N GLY A 18 -11.19 -4.26 -3.44
CA GLY A 18 -11.91 -5.52 -3.70
C GLY A 18 -11.42 -6.68 -2.82
N ASP A 19 -12.02 -7.84 -3.02
CA ASP A 19 -11.78 -9.05 -2.22
C ASP A 19 -10.50 -9.76 -2.68
N THR A 20 -10.18 -9.65 -3.96
CA THR A 20 -8.96 -10.26 -4.56
C THR A 20 -8.05 -9.22 -5.22
N PRO A 21 -7.44 -8.29 -4.45
CA PRO A 21 -6.46 -7.35 -4.99
C PRO A 21 -5.16 -8.07 -5.36
N SER A 22 -4.34 -7.42 -6.21
CA SER A 22 -3.05 -7.95 -6.64
C SER A 22 -1.92 -6.93 -6.48
N GLY A 23 -0.70 -7.40 -6.28
CA GLY A 23 0.41 -6.53 -5.91
C GLY A 23 1.49 -7.23 -5.08
N TYR A 24 2.62 -6.53 -4.97
CA TYR A 24 3.84 -7.06 -4.38
C TYR A 24 4.59 -5.95 -3.64
N VAL A 25 5.38 -6.38 -2.66
CA VAL A 25 6.48 -5.59 -2.13
C VAL A 25 7.77 -6.36 -2.41
N ILE A 26 8.73 -5.68 -3.02
CA ILE A 26 10.04 -6.22 -3.39
C ILE A 26 11.09 -5.43 -2.61
N PHE A 27 11.95 -6.16 -1.90
CA PHE A 27 13.11 -5.61 -1.22
C PHE A 27 14.35 -6.11 -1.95
N THR A 28 15.26 -5.21 -2.32
CA THR A 28 16.52 -5.57 -2.97
C THR A 28 17.68 -5.55 -1.97
N PRO A 29 18.73 -6.37 -2.16
CA PRO A 29 19.92 -6.35 -1.30
C PRO A 29 20.64 -4.99 -1.25
N GLU A 30 20.49 -4.17 -2.29
CA GLU A 30 21.06 -2.83 -2.40
C GLU A 30 20.27 -1.77 -1.60
N GLY A 31 19.26 -2.19 -0.83
CA GLY A 31 18.53 -1.31 0.07
C GLY A 31 17.40 -0.52 -0.60
N ARG A 32 16.88 -0.98 -1.74
CA ARG A 32 15.70 -0.40 -2.40
C ARG A 32 14.45 -1.25 -2.16
N LEU A 33 13.32 -0.56 -2.01
CA LEU A 33 12.00 -1.16 -1.92
C LEU A 33 11.14 -0.70 -3.10
N SER A 34 10.38 -1.62 -3.69
CA SER A 34 9.29 -1.31 -4.62
C SER A 34 7.99 -1.88 -4.06
N PHE A 35 6.97 -1.04 -3.89
CA PHE A 35 5.66 -1.42 -3.37
C PHE A 35 4.60 -1.08 -4.40
N MET A 36 3.77 -2.05 -4.74
CA MET A 36 2.65 -1.84 -5.67
C MET A 36 1.45 -2.68 -5.26
N LEU A 37 0.28 -2.05 -5.21
CA LEU A 37 -1.03 -2.68 -5.08
C LEU A 37 -1.94 -2.18 -6.20
N SER A 38 -2.83 -3.06 -6.66
CA SER A 38 -3.83 -2.76 -7.66
C SER A 38 -5.13 -3.45 -7.29
N ALA A 39 -6.24 -2.73 -7.45
CA ALA A 39 -7.57 -3.25 -7.17
C ALA A 39 -7.95 -4.41 -8.09
N GLU A 40 -8.84 -5.26 -7.57
CA GLU A 40 -9.52 -6.30 -8.32
C GLU A 40 -10.23 -5.75 -9.56
N GLY A 41 -10.30 -6.56 -10.63
CA GLY A 41 -11.19 -6.29 -11.76
C GLY A 41 -10.82 -5.11 -12.66
N ARG A 42 -9.62 -4.52 -12.50
CA ARG A 42 -9.14 -3.43 -13.36
C ARG A 42 -9.18 -3.83 -14.85
N ARG A 43 -9.71 -2.94 -15.68
CA ARG A 43 -9.76 -3.06 -17.15
C ARG A 43 -9.05 -1.86 -17.79
N PRO A 44 -8.53 -1.98 -19.03
CA PRO A 44 -8.05 -0.83 -19.77
C PRO A 44 -9.12 0.26 -19.84
N GLY A 45 -8.73 1.52 -19.62
CA GLY A 45 -9.62 2.66 -19.72
C GLY A 45 -9.59 3.26 -21.13
N GLU A 46 -10.75 3.37 -21.76
CA GLU A 46 -10.94 3.91 -23.11
C GLU A 46 -11.19 5.42 -23.06
N SER A 47 -11.89 5.91 -22.02
CA SER A 47 -12.14 7.34 -21.79
C SER A 47 -11.09 8.00 -20.87
N ALA A 48 -11.10 9.33 -20.79
CA ALA A 48 -10.26 10.07 -19.85
C ALA A 48 -10.63 9.79 -18.39
N GLU A 49 -11.93 9.67 -18.12
CA GLU A 49 -12.51 9.36 -16.81
C GLU A 49 -12.10 7.95 -16.36
N GLU A 50 -12.17 6.96 -17.26
CA GLU A 50 -11.77 5.59 -16.95
C GLU A 50 -10.26 5.49 -16.67
N ARG A 51 -9.43 6.19 -17.46
CA ARG A 51 -7.99 6.28 -17.20
C ARG A 51 -7.66 6.95 -15.87
N SER A 52 -8.43 7.97 -15.48
CA SER A 52 -8.29 8.61 -14.17
C SER A 52 -8.64 7.65 -13.02
N ALA A 53 -9.75 6.93 -13.15
CA ALA A 53 -10.17 5.93 -12.16
C ALA A 53 -9.13 4.79 -11.98
N LEU A 54 -8.39 4.46 -13.04
CA LEU A 54 -7.27 3.51 -12.95
C LEU A 54 -6.12 4.01 -12.08
N LEU A 55 -5.86 5.32 -12.00
CA LEU A 55 -4.88 5.84 -11.05
C LEU A 55 -5.39 5.64 -9.62
N SER A 56 -6.62 6.08 -9.31
CA SER A 56 -7.21 5.99 -7.97
C SER A 56 -7.37 4.56 -7.42
N SER A 57 -7.30 3.54 -8.28
CA SER A 57 -7.41 2.12 -7.92
C SER A 57 -6.06 1.40 -7.80
N MET A 58 -4.95 2.14 -7.68
CA MET A 58 -3.64 1.59 -7.35
C MET A 58 -2.95 2.37 -6.23
N ILE A 59 -1.92 1.75 -5.66
CA ILE A 59 -0.93 2.38 -4.80
C ILE A 59 0.43 1.92 -5.32
N ALA A 60 1.32 2.83 -5.72
CA ALA A 60 2.67 2.45 -6.12
C ALA A 60 3.71 3.45 -5.62
N TYR A 61 4.79 2.97 -5.01
CA TYR A 61 5.94 3.81 -4.64
C TYR A 61 7.22 3.00 -4.54
N THR A 62 8.35 3.67 -4.73
CA THR A 62 9.68 3.11 -4.50
C THR A 62 10.57 4.14 -3.81
N GLY A 63 11.64 3.64 -3.20
CA GLY A 63 12.61 4.43 -2.49
C GLY A 63 13.65 3.55 -1.82
N THR A 64 14.65 4.16 -1.20
CA THR A 64 15.53 3.43 -0.29
C THR A 64 14.78 3.11 0.99
N TYR A 65 15.11 1.99 1.63
CA TYR A 65 14.49 1.61 2.90
C TYR A 65 15.53 1.33 3.98
N ARG A 66 15.12 1.52 5.22
CA ARG A 66 15.84 1.09 6.42
C ARG A 66 14.92 0.31 7.34
N LEU A 67 15.50 -0.52 8.19
CA LEU A 67 14.77 -1.26 9.22
C LEU A 67 15.03 -0.63 10.59
N GLU A 68 13.97 -0.50 11.38
CA GLU A 68 14.01 0.01 12.75
C GLU A 68 13.09 -0.82 13.65
N GLY A 69 13.62 -1.89 14.23
CA GLY A 69 12.85 -2.83 15.06
C GLY A 69 11.81 -3.58 14.23
N ASP A 70 10.54 -3.41 14.58
CA ASP A 70 9.38 -3.99 13.90
C ASP A 70 8.87 -3.13 12.73
N ARG A 71 9.67 -2.14 12.30
CA ARG A 71 9.32 -1.21 11.22
C ARG A 71 10.30 -1.29 10.06
N TRP A 72 9.79 -1.14 8.85
CA TRP A 72 10.58 -0.59 7.75
C TRP A 72 10.11 0.81 7.41
N ILE A 73 11.05 1.66 7.03
CA ILE A 73 10.80 3.05 6.67
C ILE A 73 11.38 3.28 5.29
N THR A 74 10.53 3.67 4.34
CA THR A 74 10.94 3.99 2.97
C THR A 74 11.05 5.50 2.79
N GLN A 75 12.23 5.98 2.39
CA GLN A 75 12.42 7.35 1.89
C GLN A 75 11.96 7.37 0.42
N VAL A 76 10.78 7.92 0.16
CA VAL A 76 10.14 7.82 -1.16
C VAL A 76 10.77 8.79 -2.15
N ASP A 77 11.23 8.27 -3.30
CA ASP A 77 11.75 9.06 -4.41
C ASP A 77 10.88 9.01 -5.68
N VAL A 78 10.04 7.97 -5.83
CA VAL A 78 9.07 7.85 -6.92
C VAL A 78 7.76 7.30 -6.37
N ALA A 79 6.63 7.91 -6.74
CA ALA A 79 5.30 7.47 -6.35
C ALA A 79 4.25 7.81 -7.40
N TRP A 80 3.17 7.01 -7.44
CA TRP A 80 2.00 7.26 -8.27
C TRP A 80 1.27 8.57 -7.90
N ASN A 81 1.30 8.93 -6.60
CA ASN A 81 0.88 10.24 -6.10
C ASN A 81 2.13 11.05 -5.73
N PRO A 82 2.41 12.17 -6.44
CA PRO A 82 3.56 13.03 -6.17
C PRO A 82 3.66 13.58 -4.75
N GLU A 83 2.55 13.70 -4.00
CA GLU A 83 2.56 14.17 -2.61
C GLU A 83 3.36 13.28 -1.67
N TRP A 84 3.63 12.03 -2.04
CA TRP A 84 4.45 11.12 -1.24
C TRP A 84 5.95 11.28 -1.51
N VAL A 85 6.34 11.90 -2.63
CA VAL A 85 7.75 12.06 -2.98
C VAL A 85 8.44 12.98 -1.96
N GLY A 86 9.60 12.56 -1.48
CA GLY A 86 10.34 13.26 -0.42
C GLY A 86 9.85 12.96 1.01
N THR A 87 8.77 12.19 1.17
CA THR A 87 8.25 11.79 2.48
C THR A 87 8.77 10.42 2.92
N GLU A 88 8.59 10.11 4.21
CA GLU A 88 8.83 8.78 4.75
C GLU A 88 7.53 7.96 4.83
N GLN A 89 7.59 6.72 4.35
CA GLN A 89 6.51 5.75 4.47
C GLN A 89 6.91 4.66 5.46
N THR A 90 6.44 4.80 6.70
CA THR A 90 6.62 3.80 7.76
C THR A 90 5.61 2.67 7.60
N ARG A 91 6.06 1.43 7.78
CA ARG A 91 5.22 0.24 7.90
C ARG A 91 5.70 -0.59 9.07
N PHE A 92 4.76 -1.02 9.91
CA PHE A 92 5.00 -2.06 10.91
C PHE A 92 4.81 -3.41 10.25
N PHE A 93 5.59 -4.42 10.65
CA PHE A 93 5.49 -5.72 10.03
C PHE A 93 5.77 -6.89 10.97
N THR A 94 5.20 -8.03 10.62
CA THR A 94 5.54 -9.34 11.18
C THR A 94 5.68 -10.35 10.06
N ILE A 95 6.55 -11.34 10.25
CA ILE A 95 6.75 -12.45 9.32
C ILE A 95 6.46 -13.75 10.07
N ASP A 96 5.52 -14.53 9.56
CA ASP A 96 5.19 -15.87 10.05
C ASP A 96 5.27 -16.85 8.88
N GLY A 97 6.32 -17.68 8.90
CA GLY A 97 6.70 -18.53 7.76
C GLY A 97 6.85 -17.74 6.47
N ASP A 98 5.99 -18.03 5.50
CA ASP A 98 5.96 -17.38 4.19
C ASP A 98 4.99 -16.19 4.09
N VAL A 99 4.38 -15.77 5.21
CA VAL A 99 3.39 -14.68 5.25
C VAL A 99 3.99 -13.44 5.89
N LEU A 100 4.00 -12.34 5.13
CA LEU A 100 4.32 -11.00 5.61
C LEU A 100 3.04 -10.24 5.92
N THR A 101 2.84 -9.83 7.17
CA THR A 101 1.73 -8.96 7.57
C THR A 101 2.23 -7.55 7.81
N VAL A 102 1.53 -6.57 7.27
CA VAL A 102 1.96 -5.17 7.21
C VAL A 102 0.87 -4.25 7.71
N HIS A 103 1.24 -3.31 8.57
CA HIS A 103 0.36 -2.25 9.06
C HIS A 103 0.95 -0.87 8.76
N THR A 104 0.11 0.10 8.39
CA THR A 104 0.55 1.51 8.37
C THR A 104 0.39 2.15 9.75
N PRO A 105 1.01 3.31 10.01
CA PRO A 105 0.48 4.24 11.00
C PRO A 105 -0.95 4.65 10.65
N TRP A 106 -1.64 5.25 11.62
CA TRP A 106 -2.89 5.97 11.37
C TRP A 106 -2.62 7.16 10.45
N ARG A 107 -3.34 7.25 9.34
CA ARG A 107 -3.18 8.31 8.33
C ARG A 107 -4.47 8.54 7.54
N VAL A 108 -4.60 9.73 6.97
CA VAL A 108 -5.59 10.00 5.93
C VAL A 108 -5.03 9.51 4.60
N MET A 109 -5.79 8.68 3.89
CA MET A 109 -5.37 8.10 2.61
C MET A 109 -5.86 8.95 1.44
N PRO A 110 -5.00 9.28 0.46
CA PRO A 110 -5.42 10.08 -0.71
C PRO A 110 -6.55 9.44 -1.54
N ASN A 111 -6.62 8.11 -1.57
CA ASN A 111 -7.62 7.38 -2.35
C ASN A 111 -9.02 7.38 -1.72
N TRP A 112 -9.14 7.65 -0.41
CA TRP A 112 -10.41 7.66 0.34
C TRP A 112 -10.35 8.64 1.54
N PRO A 113 -10.07 9.93 1.29
CA PRO A 113 -9.85 10.90 2.36
C PRO A 113 -11.09 11.07 3.27
N GLU A 114 -12.29 10.80 2.75
CA GLU A 114 -13.56 10.89 3.47
C GLU A 114 -13.70 9.88 4.62
N LYS A 115 -12.86 8.82 4.66
CA LYS A 115 -12.80 7.85 5.77
C LYS A 115 -11.99 8.34 6.98
N GLY A 116 -11.38 9.52 6.89
CA GLY A 116 -10.59 10.09 7.98
C GLY A 116 -9.31 9.30 8.28
N LEU A 117 -8.94 9.20 9.56
CA LEU A 117 -7.77 8.44 9.99
C LEU A 117 -8.03 6.93 9.86
N THR A 118 -7.20 6.29 9.04
CA THR A 118 -7.30 4.86 8.76
C THR A 118 -5.94 4.18 8.86
N ARG A 119 -5.95 2.87 9.01
CA ARG A 119 -4.78 2.02 8.94
C ARG A 119 -4.97 0.93 7.91
N SER A 120 -4.00 0.80 6.99
CA SER A 120 -3.95 -0.31 6.04
C SER A 120 -3.41 -1.56 6.70
N ILE A 121 -4.02 -2.70 6.42
CA ILE A 121 -3.59 -4.04 6.83
C ILE A 121 -3.42 -4.88 5.57
N VAL A 122 -2.17 -5.21 5.24
CA VAL A 122 -1.82 -5.95 4.02
C VAL A 122 -1.14 -7.26 4.39
N ARG A 123 -1.53 -8.36 3.74
CA ARG A 123 -0.84 -9.65 3.88
C ARG A 123 -0.29 -10.10 2.54
N PHE A 124 1.03 -10.27 2.46
CA PHE A 124 1.71 -10.81 1.28
C PHE A 124 2.14 -12.25 1.53
N GLN A 125 2.11 -13.04 0.47
CA GLN A 125 2.72 -14.37 0.43
C GLN A 125 4.09 -14.24 -0.23
N ARG A 126 5.11 -14.90 0.32
CA ARG A 126 6.44 -14.99 -0.30
C ARG A 126 6.32 -15.58 -1.71
N CYS A 127 6.96 -14.93 -2.68
CA CYS A 127 7.08 -15.48 -4.04
C CYS A 127 7.89 -16.78 -4.03
N ARG A 128 7.52 -17.73 -4.89
CA ARG A 128 8.23 -19.00 -5.08
C ARG A 128 8.97 -19.00 -6.41
#